data_AF-A0A949CS12-F1
#
_entry.id   AF-A0A949CS12-F1
#
_cell.length_a   1.000
_cell.length_b   1.000
_cell.length_c   1.000
_cell.angle_alpha   90.00
_cell.angle_beta   90.00
_cell.angle_gamma   90.00
#
_symmetry.space_group_name_H-M   'P 1'
#
loop_
_entity.id
_entity.type
_entity.pdbx_description
1 polymer ?
#
loop_
_entity_poly.entity_id
_entity_poly.type
_entity_poly.pdbx_seq_one_letter_code
_entity_poly.pdbx_strand_id
1 'polypeptide(L)'
;MKNSFICWLVGLTACIGGAEWNTPARAQVSGIDLKNISKEISPNQDFFRYINEEWLKNTPIPEDQSDWGSFTMLDIETKDAIRK
;
A
#
# COMPACT_ATOMS: atom_id res chain seq x y z
N MET A 1 14.89 42.52 53.79
CA MET A 1 14.88 41.25 53.05
C MET A 1 13.87 41.44 51.91
N LYS A 2 14.17 42.08 50.78
CA LYS A 2 15.08 41.79 49.64
C LYS A 2 14.87 40.43 48.97
N ASN A 3 13.78 40.33 48.20
CA ASN A 3 13.53 39.27 47.22
C ASN A 3 12.66 39.84 46.06
N SER A 4 13.01 41.02 45.52
CA SER A 4 13.54 41.20 44.15
C SER A 4 12.99 40.25 43.08
N PHE A 5 12.09 40.81 42.26
CA PHE A 5 11.81 40.44 40.88
C PHE A 5 13.09 40.35 40.03
N ILE A 6 13.16 39.36 39.12
CA ILE A 6 13.95 39.25 37.87
C ILE A 6 13.64 37.84 37.33
N CYS A 7 12.71 37.67 36.39
CA CYS A 7 12.96 37.71 34.95
C CYS A 7 14.22 36.93 34.53
N TRP A 8 14.10 35.60 34.42
CA TRP A 8 14.82 34.84 33.40
C TRP A 8 13.81 34.31 32.38
N LEU A 9 13.35 35.23 31.53
CA LEU A 9 13.20 34.96 30.09
C LEU A 9 14.62 34.79 29.55
N VAL A 10 15.02 33.58 29.14
CA VAL A 10 15.88 33.22 28.00
C VAL A 10 15.93 31.69 28.01
N GLY A 11 15.07 31.03 27.26
CA GLY A 11 15.57 30.18 26.19
C GLY A 11 14.49 29.28 25.60
N LEU A 12 13.32 29.86 25.30
CA LEU A 12 12.33 29.26 24.41
C LEU A 12 12.76 29.54 22.95
N THR A 13 13.85 28.93 22.48
CA THR A 13 14.24 28.97 21.07
C THR A 13 15.30 27.89 20.78
N ALA A 14 15.11 27.19 19.65
CA ALA A 14 15.84 26.03 19.13
C ALA A 14 15.53 24.72 19.87
N CYS A 15 14.55 23.91 19.46
CA CYS A 15 14.46 23.31 18.13
C CYS A 15 13.08 23.51 17.48
N ILE A 16 12.85 24.68 16.88
CA ILE A 16 12.07 24.74 15.62
C ILE A 16 13.09 24.59 14.49
N GLY A 17 13.89 23.52 14.57
CA GLY A 17 14.60 23.01 13.41
C GLY A 17 13.57 22.15 12.71
N GLY A 18 13.02 22.67 11.62
CA GLY A 18 12.23 21.87 10.69
C GLY A 18 13.10 20.72 10.22
N ALA A 19 13.07 19.59 10.94
CA ALA A 19 13.33 18.31 10.35
C ALA A 19 12.18 18.12 9.37
N GLU A 20 12.37 18.65 8.16
CA GLU A 20 11.64 18.15 7.01
C GLU A 20 11.92 16.66 7.01
N TRP A 21 10.90 15.89 7.39
CA TRP A 21 10.85 14.47 7.10
C TRP A 21 10.82 14.38 5.58
N ASN A 22 12.01 14.49 4.97
CA ASN A 22 12.27 14.19 3.58
C ASN A 22 12.15 12.67 3.46
N THR A 23 10.91 12.20 3.62
CA THR A 23 10.51 10.87 3.19
C THR A 23 10.79 10.89 1.70
N PRO A 24 11.74 10.08 1.19
CA PRO A 24 11.99 10.05 -0.23
C PRO A 24 10.66 9.75 -0.90
N ALA A 25 10.19 10.70 -1.73
CA ALA A 25 8.95 10.53 -2.44
C ALA A 25 9.10 9.26 -3.27
N ARG A 26 8.39 8.19 -2.87
CA ARG A 26 8.41 6.96 -3.63
C ARG A 26 7.88 7.29 -5.01
N ALA A 27 8.62 6.89 -6.05
CA ALA A 27 8.15 7.04 -7.41
C ALA A 27 6.73 6.43 -7.49
N GLN A 28 5.80 7.22 -8.03
CA GLN A 28 4.44 6.75 -8.20
C GLN A 28 4.46 5.59 -9.19
N VAL A 29 3.83 4.49 -8.81
CA VAL A 29 3.63 3.33 -9.69
C VAL A 29 2.13 3.23 -9.98
N SER A 30 1.76 2.71 -11.15
CA SER A 30 0.36 2.65 -11.58
C SER A 30 -0.54 1.78 -10.71
N GLY A 31 0.04 0.84 -9.96
CA GLY A 31 -0.70 -0.18 -9.21
C GLY A 31 -1.31 -1.29 -10.08
N ILE A 32 -1.03 -1.29 -11.38
CA ILE A 32 -1.50 -2.31 -12.33
C ILE A 32 -0.40 -3.35 -12.53
N ASP A 33 -0.72 -4.62 -12.32
CA ASP A 33 0.17 -5.72 -12.68
C ASP A 33 0.12 -6.00 -14.19
N LEU A 34 1.11 -5.51 -14.91
CA LEU A 34 1.21 -5.66 -16.36
C LEU A 34 1.59 -7.07 -16.80
N LYS A 35 2.02 -7.95 -15.88
CA LYS A 35 2.45 -9.32 -16.21
C LYS A 35 1.30 -10.19 -16.70
N ASN A 36 0.07 -9.86 -16.30
CA ASN A 36 -1.10 -10.66 -16.61
C ASN A 36 -1.76 -10.30 -17.96
N ILE A 37 -1.29 -9.21 -18.58
CA ILE A 37 -1.86 -8.71 -19.83
C ILE A 37 -1.51 -9.64 -21.00
N SER A 38 -2.55 -10.17 -21.65
CA SER A 38 -2.42 -10.95 -22.87
C SER A 38 -2.08 -10.08 -24.08
N LYS A 39 -1.10 -10.52 -24.87
CA LYS A 39 -0.78 -9.91 -26.17
C LYS A 39 -1.62 -10.48 -27.33
N GLU A 40 -2.36 -11.56 -27.07
CA GLU A 40 -3.11 -12.29 -28.09
C GLU A 40 -4.58 -11.84 -28.16
N ILE A 41 -5.10 -11.28 -27.07
CA ILE A 41 -6.50 -10.87 -26.95
C ILE A 41 -6.58 -9.35 -27.12
N SER A 42 -7.41 -8.87 -28.05
CA SER A 42 -7.65 -7.43 -28.17
C SER A 42 -8.50 -6.94 -27.00
N PRO A 43 -8.17 -5.79 -26.36
CA PRO A 43 -8.97 -5.22 -25.28
C PRO A 43 -10.43 -4.91 -25.67
N ASN A 44 -10.68 -4.68 -26.97
CA ASN A 44 -12.03 -4.41 -27.48
C ASN A 44 -12.89 -5.68 -27.66
N GLN A 45 -12.26 -6.86 -27.68
CA GLN A 45 -12.96 -8.14 -27.84
C GLN A 45 -13.38 -8.69 -26.47
N ASP A 46 -12.45 -8.72 -25.53
CA ASP A 46 -12.68 -9.18 -24.16
C ASP A 46 -11.66 -8.52 -23.23
N PHE A 47 -12.06 -7.42 -22.60
CA PHE A 47 -11.18 -6.67 -21.71
C PHE A 47 -10.80 -7.45 -20.45
N PHE A 48 -11.71 -8.31 -19.96
CA PHE A 48 -11.45 -9.09 -18.76
C PHE A 48 -10.34 -10.11 -19.00
N ARG A 49 -10.43 -10.87 -20.09
CA ARG A 49 -9.37 -11.79 -20.49
C ARG A 49 -8.11 -11.05 -20.92
N TYR A 50 -8.22 -9.93 -21.64
CA TYR A 50 -7.05 -9.13 -21.99
C TYR A 50 -6.17 -8.79 -20.77
N ILE A 51 -6.76 -8.41 -19.65
CA ILE A 51 -6.01 -8.05 -18.44
C ILE A 51 -5.60 -9.27 -17.59
N ASN A 52 -6.39 -10.36 -17.59
CA ASN A 52 -6.24 -11.44 -16.61
C ASN A 52 -5.90 -12.81 -17.20
N GLU A 53 -5.72 -12.96 -18.52
CA GLU A 53 -5.53 -14.27 -19.17
C GLU A 53 -4.41 -15.10 -18.54
N GLU A 54 -3.25 -14.49 -18.30
CA GLU A 54 -2.10 -15.21 -17.73
C GLU A 54 -2.33 -15.60 -16.27
N TRP A 55 -3.06 -14.76 -15.52
CA TRP A 55 -3.45 -15.08 -14.15
C TRP A 55 -4.42 -16.26 -14.11
N LEU A 56 -5.41 -16.28 -15.00
CA LEU A 56 -6.38 -17.36 -15.12
C LEU A 56 -5.73 -18.70 -15.50
N LYS A 57 -4.70 -18.67 -16.37
CA LYS A 57 -3.96 -19.88 -16.76
C LYS A 57 -3.11 -20.46 -15.63
N ASN A 58 -2.52 -19.60 -14.81
CA ASN A 58 -1.52 -20.00 -13.82
C ASN A 58 -2.05 -20.11 -12.38
N THR A 59 -3.29 -19.68 -12.14
CA THR A 59 -3.86 -19.62 -10.78
C THR A 59 -5.08 -20.56 -10.67
N PRO A 60 -4.87 -21.86 -10.43
CA PRO A 60 -5.98 -22.78 -10.18
C PRO A 60 -6.68 -22.42 -8.85
N ILE A 61 -7.97 -22.75 -8.77
CA ILE A 61 -8.72 -22.64 -7.51
C ILE A 61 -8.19 -23.71 -6.54
N PRO A 62 -7.77 -23.35 -5.32
CA PRO A 62 -7.37 -24.33 -4.30
C PRO A 62 -8.50 -25.30 -3.96
N GLU A 63 -8.16 -26.55 -3.61
CA GLU A 63 -9.14 -27.63 -3.40
C GLU A 63 -10.13 -27.37 -2.26
N ASP A 64 -9.77 -26.50 -1.32
CA ASP A 64 -10.59 -26.11 -0.17
C ASP A 64 -11.46 -24.88 -0.42
N GLN A 65 -11.43 -24.30 -1.63
CA GLN A 65 -12.17 -23.09 -1.98
C GLN A 65 -13.16 -23.32 -3.13
N SER A 66 -14.29 -22.62 -3.08
CA SER A 66 -15.27 -22.60 -4.18
C SER A 66 -14.95 -21.56 -5.25
N ASP A 67 -14.12 -20.57 -4.92
CA ASP A 67 -13.65 -19.52 -5.81
C ASP A 67 -12.21 -19.12 -5.47
N TRP A 68 -11.58 -18.39 -6.38
CA TRP A 68 -10.27 -17.82 -6.14
C TRP A 68 -10.10 -16.52 -6.91
N GLY A 69 -9.55 -15.51 -6.25
CA GLY A 69 -9.39 -14.16 -6.78
C GLY A 69 -8.94 -13.20 -5.70
N SER A 70 -8.75 -11.93 -6.04
CA SER A 70 -8.19 -10.93 -5.11
C SER A 70 -9.00 -10.78 -3.82
N PHE A 71 -10.33 -10.86 -3.87
CA PHE A 71 -11.16 -10.73 -2.68
C PHE A 71 -11.03 -11.93 -1.74
N THR A 72 -11.05 -13.15 -2.27
CA THR A 72 -10.84 -14.39 -1.50
C THR A 72 -9.45 -14.42 -0.87
N MET A 73 -8.42 -14.02 -1.63
CA MET A 73 -7.05 -13.89 -1.13
C MET A 73 -6.97 -12.90 0.04
N LEU A 74 -7.57 -11.70 -0.11
CA LEU A 74 -7.57 -10.68 0.95
C LEU A 74 -8.34 -11.11 2.19
N ASP A 75 -9.47 -11.80 2.04
CA ASP A 75 -10.26 -12.33 3.16
C ASP A 75 -9.47 -13.37 3.96
N ILE A 76 -8.80 -14.30 3.27
CA ILE A 76 -7.96 -15.32 3.90
C ILE A 76 -6.78 -14.66 4.63
N GLU A 77 -6.06 -13.76 3.96
CA GLU A 77 -4.93 -13.04 4.57
C GLU A 77 -5.37 -12.28 5.83
N THR A 78 -6.53 -11.62 5.78
CA THR A 78 -7.09 -10.90 6.92
C THR A 78 -7.45 -11.84 8.07
N LYS A 79 -8.13 -12.96 7.78
CA LYS A 79 -8.48 -13.96 8.79
C LYS A 79 -7.25 -14.55 9.45
N ASP A 80 -6.19 -14.80 8.69
CA ASP A 80 -4.93 -15.33 9.21
C ASP A 80 -4.16 -14.31 10.04
N ALA A 81 -4.21 -13.02 9.67
CA ALA A 81 -3.63 -11.94 10.47
C ALA A 81 -4.33 -11.78 11.84
N ILE A 82 -5.66 -11.98 11.90
CA ILE A 82 -6.44 -11.85 13.14
C ILE A 82 -6.26 -13.05 14.07
N ARG A 83 -5.98 -14.24 13.53
CA ARG A 83 -5.78 -15.48 14.32
C ARG A 83 -4.43 -15.53 15.06
N LYS A 84 -3.46 -14.69 14.66
CA LYS A 84 -2.13 -14.59 15.28
C LYS A 84 -2.17 -13.78 16.57
#